data_AF-A0A969DIE7-F1
#
_entry.id   AF-A0A969DIE7-F1
#
_cell.length_a   1.000
_cell.length_b   1.000
_cell.length_c   1.000
_cell.angle_alpha   90.00
_cell.angle_beta   90.00
_cell.angle_gamma   90.00
#
_symmetry.space_group_name_H-M   'P 1'
#
loop_
_entity.id
_entity.type
_entity.pdbx_description
1 polymer ?
#
loop_
_entity_poly.entity_id
_entity_poly.type
_entity_poly.pdbx_seq_one_letter_code
_entity_poly.pdbx_strand_id
1 'polypeptide(L)'
;MDNYYLQVQQSSTPQNSQIDKLADLMKSQSGLVLLGCVASIGILKLIKGSNHKNKVATSYWGGSREKSQAAKKAKKQISKPTRNSVGLYIGTPPYIRAALQKQWYSRGLLKTKLTFAQKVFSSNSTLYVPDAQRGIAVIGAAGSGKTFSVIDPLIRSAFDQGFPMLLYDFKFPAQTKRAVAYAMKRGYSVRIFAPGFAESETCNPLDLLRDEEDAIASGQLTQVISRNFDKGGNASSDKFFEEAGDSLVEGI
;
A
#
# COMPACT_ATOMS: atom_id res chain seq x y z
N MET A 1 40.21 97.06 35.37
CA MET A 1 40.64 96.59 36.70
C MET A 1 39.44 95.94 37.36
N ASP A 2 39.60 94.66 37.67
CA ASP A 2 38.85 93.82 38.60
C ASP A 2 37.35 93.57 38.36
N ASN A 3 37.09 92.53 37.55
CA ASN A 3 35.95 91.63 37.67
C ASN A 3 36.19 90.67 38.84
N TYR A 4 35.16 90.34 39.65
CA TYR A 4 34.94 89.10 40.42
C TYR A 4 33.71 89.31 41.35
N TYR A 5 32.75 88.43 41.60
CA TYR A 5 32.29 87.12 41.11
C TYR A 5 30.81 87.00 41.57
N LEU A 6 29.90 86.47 40.75
CA LEU A 6 28.60 85.96 41.19
C LEU A 6 28.74 84.45 41.48
N GLN A 7 28.44 84.03 42.72
CA GLN A 7 28.29 82.63 43.07
C GLN A 7 26.90 82.13 42.61
N VAL A 8 26.89 81.04 41.83
CA VAL A 8 25.69 80.24 41.57
C VAL A 8 25.89 78.89 42.23
N GLN A 9 24.92 78.53 43.07
CA GLN A 9 24.85 77.30 43.86
C GLN A 9 24.68 76.08 42.93
N GLN A 10 25.64 75.16 42.95
CA GLN A 10 25.58 73.91 42.18
C GLN A 10 24.69 72.88 42.88
N SER A 11 23.74 72.33 42.12
CA SER A 11 23.08 71.06 42.42
C SER A 11 23.84 69.93 41.70
N SER A 12 24.24 68.88 42.42
CA SER A 12 24.87 67.69 41.84
C SER A 12 24.17 66.41 42.29
N THR A 13 23.45 65.80 41.36
CA THR A 13 22.89 64.45 41.44
C THR A 13 24.00 63.42 41.13
N PRO A 14 24.16 62.30 41.87
CA PRO A 14 25.02 61.22 41.43
C PRO A 14 24.31 60.30 40.43
N GLN A 15 24.97 60.05 39.30
CA GLN A 15 24.62 59.01 38.32
C GLN A 15 24.92 57.61 38.90
N ASN A 16 23.91 56.89 39.36
CA ASN A 16 24.00 55.45 39.60
C ASN A 16 23.49 54.68 38.37
N SER A 17 24.24 53.65 38.00
CA SER A 17 24.15 52.93 36.74
C SER A 17 22.78 52.26 36.55
N GLN A 18 22.28 52.21 35.31
CA GLN A 18 21.02 51.52 34.99
C GLN A 18 21.05 50.02 35.37
N ILE A 19 22.26 49.46 35.53
CA ILE A 19 22.52 48.07 35.93
C ILE A 19 22.14 47.86 37.40
N ASP A 20 22.42 48.82 38.29
CA ASP A 20 22.06 48.72 39.71
C ASP A 20 20.54 48.76 39.91
N LYS A 21 19.84 49.59 39.12
CA LYS A 21 18.37 49.64 39.10
C LYS A 21 17.76 48.32 38.60
N LEU A 22 18.39 47.69 37.61
CA LEU A 22 17.96 46.38 37.09
C LEU A 22 18.18 45.28 38.13
N ALA A 23 19.28 45.33 38.87
CA ALA A 23 19.60 44.41 39.95
C ALA A 23 18.63 44.54 41.14
N ASP A 24 18.22 45.76 41.48
CA ASP A 24 17.20 45.99 42.52
C ASP A 24 15.79 45.59 42.05
N LEU A 25 15.46 45.82 40.78
CA LEU A 25 14.21 45.33 40.18
C LEU A 25 14.14 43.79 40.16
N MET A 26 15.26 43.10 39.89
CA MET A 26 15.36 41.64 39.96
C MET A 26 15.21 41.10 41.39
N LYS A 27 15.67 41.83 42.40
CA LYS A 27 15.52 41.49 43.83
C LYS A 27 14.15 41.84 44.41
N SER A 28 13.39 42.71 43.75
CA SER A 28 12.03 43.05 44.16
C SER A 28 11.10 41.83 44.09
N GLN A 29 10.06 41.80 44.93
CA GLN A 29 9.09 40.71 44.98
C GLN A 29 8.43 40.45 43.61
N SER A 30 8.17 41.51 42.84
CA SER A 30 7.63 41.41 41.48
C SER A 30 8.65 40.88 40.46
N GLY A 31 9.94 41.20 40.62
CA GLY A 31 11.02 40.69 39.77
C GLY A 31 11.29 39.20 39.96
N LEU A 32 11.24 38.73 41.20
CA LEU A 32 11.33 37.30 41.53
C LEU A 32 10.14 36.50 40.94
N VAL A 33 8.93 37.07 40.99
CA VAL A 33 7.75 36.46 40.35
C VAL A 33 7.95 36.38 38.83
N LEU A 34 8.46 37.43 38.19
CA LEU A 34 8.72 37.44 36.76
C LEU A 34 9.77 36.39 36.35
N LEU A 35 10.86 36.27 37.12
CA LEU A 35 11.88 35.23 36.95
C LEU A 35 11.28 33.83 37.11
N GLY A 36 10.41 33.63 38.10
CA GLY A 36 9.67 32.38 38.29
C GLY A 36 8.78 32.05 37.09
N CYS A 37 8.10 33.04 36.50
CA CYS A 37 7.31 32.88 35.27
C CYS A 37 8.19 32.52 34.06
N VAL A 38 9.35 33.15 33.90
CA VAL A 38 10.28 32.84 32.79
C VAL A 38 10.89 31.44 32.96
N ALA A 39 11.29 31.08 34.18
CA ALA A 39 11.81 29.75 34.50
C ALA A 39 10.76 28.67 34.26
N SER A 40 9.51 28.88 34.67
CA SER A 40 8.41 27.94 34.44
C SER A 40 8.07 27.79 32.95
N ILE A 41 8.10 28.86 32.15
CA ILE A 41 7.96 28.77 30.68
C ILE A 41 9.14 27.98 30.06
N GLY A 42 10.36 28.18 30.56
CA GLY A 42 11.54 27.42 30.14
C GLY A 42 11.42 25.93 30.45
N ILE A 43 10.97 25.59 31.66
CA ILE A 43 10.70 24.22 32.09
C ILE A 43 9.58 23.60 31.26
N LEU A 44 8.50 24.34 31.00
CA LEU A 44 7.40 23.89 30.13
C LEU A 44 7.89 23.62 28.70
N LYS A 45 8.82 24.40 28.16
CA LYS A 45 9.45 24.12 26.85
C LYS A 45 10.36 22.89 26.87
N LEU A 46 11.03 22.61 27.98
CA LEU A 46 11.87 21.41 28.13
C LEU A 46 11.03 20.13 28.31
N ILE A 47 9.91 20.22 29.03
CA ILE A 47 8.98 19.10 29.25
C ILE A 47 8.13 18.84 27.99
N LYS A 48 7.80 19.89 27.22
CA LYS A 48 7.11 19.77 25.94
C LYS A 48 8.12 19.29 24.87
N GLY A 49 8.48 18.01 24.98
CA GLY A 49 9.32 17.28 24.03
C GLY A 49 8.92 17.63 22.61
N SER A 50 9.92 17.85 21.76
CA SER A 50 9.74 18.39 20.41
C SER A 50 8.53 17.77 19.74
N ASN A 51 7.61 18.61 19.28
CA ASN A 51 6.45 18.20 18.47
C ASN A 51 6.97 17.55 17.18
N HIS A 52 7.36 16.28 17.26
CA HIS A 52 7.53 15.43 16.10
C HIS A 52 6.13 15.30 15.52
N LYS A 53 5.88 15.98 14.39
CA LYS A 53 4.70 15.78 13.56
C LYS A 53 4.37 14.29 13.58
N ASN A 54 3.18 13.94 14.08
CA ASN A 54 2.72 12.55 14.15
C ASN A 54 2.88 11.92 12.76
N LYS A 55 3.96 11.16 12.57
CA LYS A 55 4.23 10.49 11.30
C LYS A 55 3.22 9.35 11.21
N VAL A 56 2.19 9.55 10.40
CA VAL A 56 1.12 8.58 10.18
C VAL A 56 1.67 7.28 9.57
N ALA A 57 2.80 7.34 8.87
CA ALA A 57 3.53 6.19 8.37
C ALA A 57 5.04 6.44 8.39
N THR A 58 5.80 5.46 8.84
CA THR A 58 7.26 5.39 8.67
C THR A 58 7.57 4.35 7.59
N SER A 59 8.36 4.73 6.59
CA SER A 59 8.93 3.80 5.62
C SER A 59 10.43 3.67 5.84
N TYR A 60 10.95 2.47 5.66
CA TYR A 60 12.37 2.19 5.67
C TYR A 60 12.66 1.05 4.71
N TRP A 61 13.91 0.97 4.28
CA TRP A 61 14.36 -0.12 3.42
C TRP A 61 14.46 -1.40 4.24
N GLY A 62 13.70 -2.43 3.84
CA GLY A 62 13.78 -3.74 4.48
C GLY A 62 15.13 -4.42 4.21
N GLY A 63 15.83 -4.81 5.26
CA GLY A 63 17.08 -5.55 5.20
C GLY A 63 16.88 -7.06 5.20
N SER A 64 17.97 -7.79 5.49
CA SER A 64 17.96 -9.26 5.52
C SER A 64 17.06 -9.84 6.61
N ARG A 65 16.91 -9.13 7.74
CA ARG A 65 16.04 -9.55 8.85
C ARG A 65 14.57 -9.50 8.45
N GLU A 66 14.14 -8.40 7.83
CA GLU A 66 12.77 -8.20 7.34
C GLU A 66 12.43 -9.24 6.27
N LYS A 67 13.34 -9.48 5.32
CA LYS A 67 13.18 -10.52 4.29
C LYS A 67 13.04 -11.91 4.91
N SER A 68 13.85 -12.24 5.92
CA SER A 68 13.77 -13.52 6.63
C SER A 68 12.45 -13.70 7.37
N GLN A 69 11.98 -12.67 8.08
CA GLN A 69 10.69 -12.71 8.77
C GLN A 69 9.51 -12.80 7.80
N ALA A 70 9.55 -12.03 6.71
CA ALA A 70 8.58 -12.11 5.63
C ALA A 70 8.52 -13.53 5.03
N ALA A 71 9.69 -14.14 4.79
CA ALA A 71 9.78 -15.52 4.30
C ALA A 71 9.24 -16.53 5.31
N LYS A 72 9.54 -16.39 6.60
CA LYS A 72 9.00 -17.27 7.65
C LYS A 72 7.47 -17.20 7.71
N LYS A 73 6.91 -15.98 7.65
CA LYS A 73 5.46 -15.76 7.64
C LYS A 73 4.81 -16.34 6.39
N ALA A 74 5.33 -16.02 5.20
CA ALA A 74 4.78 -16.51 3.94
C ALA A 74 4.82 -18.04 3.86
N LYS A 75 5.91 -18.69 4.29
CA LYS A 75 5.99 -20.16 4.32
C LYS A 75 4.90 -20.79 5.20
N LYS A 76 4.61 -20.19 6.36
CA LYS A 76 3.52 -20.64 7.25
C LYS A 76 2.14 -20.48 6.56
N GLN A 77 1.94 -19.37 5.85
CA GLN A 77 0.70 -19.10 5.11
C GLN A 77 0.52 -20.07 3.93
N ILE A 78 1.60 -20.35 3.19
CA ILE A 78 1.62 -21.30 2.06
C ILE A 78 1.36 -22.74 2.53
N SER A 79 1.92 -23.16 3.67
CA SER A 79 1.72 -24.53 4.17
C SER A 79 0.29 -24.82 4.63
N LYS A 80 -0.44 -23.79 5.05
CA LYS A 80 -1.81 -23.92 5.54
C LYS A 80 -2.61 -22.67 5.13
N PRO A 81 -3.04 -22.57 3.87
CA PRO A 81 -3.82 -21.44 3.40
C PRO A 81 -5.18 -21.45 4.10
N THR A 82 -5.53 -20.34 4.73
CA THR A 82 -6.85 -20.11 5.32
C THR A 82 -7.37 -18.76 4.87
N ARG A 83 -8.66 -18.49 5.08
CA ARG A 83 -9.22 -17.14 4.88
C ARG A 83 -8.35 -16.11 5.60
N ASN A 84 -8.03 -15.01 4.92
CA ASN A 84 -7.15 -13.94 5.42
C ASN A 84 -5.70 -14.33 5.74
N SER A 85 -5.20 -15.45 5.22
CA SER A 85 -3.82 -15.91 5.42
C SER A 85 -3.26 -16.46 4.12
N VAL A 86 -2.77 -15.55 3.26
CA VAL A 86 -2.25 -15.89 1.93
C VAL A 86 -0.81 -15.43 1.80
N GLY A 87 0.08 -16.36 1.46
CA GLY A 87 1.47 -16.09 1.13
C GLY A 87 1.74 -16.46 -0.33
N LEU A 88 2.44 -15.59 -1.05
CA LEU A 88 2.87 -15.84 -2.42
C LEU A 88 4.41 -15.80 -2.52
N TYR A 89 4.94 -16.09 -3.69
CA TYR A 89 6.37 -16.05 -3.95
C TYR A 89 6.70 -15.62 -5.39
N ILE A 90 7.89 -15.06 -5.56
CA ILE A 90 8.54 -14.80 -6.85
C ILE A 90 9.75 -15.72 -6.93
N GLY A 91 9.80 -16.53 -7.99
CA GLY A 91 10.78 -17.61 -8.15
C GLY A 91 10.37 -18.86 -7.37
N THR A 92 10.02 -19.93 -8.07
CA THR A 92 9.46 -21.15 -7.45
C THR A 92 10.43 -21.77 -6.43
N PRO A 93 10.04 -21.90 -5.15
CA PRO A 93 10.85 -22.57 -4.14
C PRO A 93 11.29 -23.97 -4.57
N PRO A 94 12.49 -24.44 -4.20
CA PRO A 94 12.98 -25.76 -4.59
C PRO A 94 12.04 -26.91 -4.18
N TYR A 95 11.41 -26.83 -3.00
CA TYR A 95 10.50 -27.87 -2.52
C TYR A 95 9.20 -27.95 -3.34
N ILE A 96 8.59 -26.80 -3.67
CA ILE A 96 7.39 -26.75 -4.53
C ILE A 96 7.73 -27.26 -5.92
N ARG A 97 8.87 -26.82 -6.47
CA ARG A 97 9.36 -27.26 -7.78
C ARG A 97 9.52 -28.78 -7.85
N ALA A 98 10.13 -29.38 -6.82
CA ALA A 98 10.29 -30.83 -6.73
C ALA A 98 8.94 -31.56 -6.63
N ALA A 99 8.01 -31.04 -5.84
CA ALA A 99 6.67 -31.61 -5.70
C ALA A 99 5.87 -31.57 -7.01
N LEU A 100 5.84 -30.42 -7.69
CA LEU A 100 5.21 -30.25 -9.00
C LEU A 100 5.83 -31.17 -10.05
N GLN A 101 7.15 -31.29 -10.07
CA GLN A 101 7.85 -32.16 -11.01
C GLN A 101 7.48 -33.63 -10.79
N LYS A 102 7.40 -34.08 -9.53
CA LYS A 102 6.93 -35.43 -9.18
C LYS A 102 5.51 -35.67 -9.69
N GLN A 103 4.60 -34.72 -9.46
CA GLN A 103 3.21 -34.80 -9.95
C GLN A 103 3.14 -34.85 -11.48
N TRP A 104 3.99 -34.11 -12.18
CA TRP A 104 4.00 -34.11 -13.65
C TRP A 104 4.58 -35.40 -14.24
N TYR A 105 5.59 -36.01 -13.60
CA TYR A 105 6.03 -37.35 -13.99
C TYR A 105 4.94 -38.40 -13.80
N SER A 106 4.26 -38.39 -12.65
CA SER A 106 3.17 -39.36 -12.42
C SER A 106 2.01 -39.20 -13.40
N ARG A 107 1.79 -37.98 -13.92
CA ARG A 107 0.79 -37.69 -14.95
C ARG A 107 1.29 -37.91 -16.39
N GLY A 108 2.53 -38.39 -16.59
CA GLY A 108 3.10 -38.57 -17.92
C GLY A 108 3.38 -37.29 -18.71
N LEU A 109 3.29 -36.12 -18.08
CA LEU A 109 3.52 -34.81 -18.71
C LEU A 109 5.01 -34.51 -18.94
N LEU A 110 5.90 -35.20 -18.24
CA LEU A 110 7.35 -35.09 -18.39
C LEU A 110 7.94 -36.42 -18.83
N LYS A 111 8.64 -36.42 -19.96
CA LYS A 111 9.33 -37.61 -20.49
C LYS A 111 10.80 -37.70 -20.06
N THR A 112 11.42 -36.57 -19.70
CA THR A 112 12.87 -36.48 -19.43
C THR A 112 13.13 -36.20 -17.95
N LYS A 113 14.04 -36.96 -17.32
CA LYS A 113 14.53 -36.71 -15.95
C LYS A 113 15.45 -35.48 -15.94
N LEU A 114 15.22 -34.53 -15.03
CA LEU A 114 16.04 -33.32 -14.91
C LEU A 114 17.44 -33.67 -14.37
N THR A 115 18.49 -33.19 -15.04
CA THR A 115 19.88 -33.49 -14.67
C THR A 115 20.29 -32.78 -13.38
N PHE A 116 21.17 -33.37 -12.57
CA PHE A 116 21.67 -32.79 -11.31
C PHE A 116 22.23 -31.37 -11.51
N ALA A 117 22.97 -31.13 -12.60
CA ALA A 117 23.47 -29.81 -12.97
C ALA A 117 22.33 -28.77 -13.13
N GLN A 118 21.26 -29.11 -13.84
CA GLN A 118 20.09 -28.21 -14.01
C GLN A 118 19.41 -27.89 -12.67
N LYS A 119 19.43 -28.84 -11.72
CA LYS A 119 18.89 -28.65 -10.37
C LYS A 119 19.72 -27.68 -9.53
N VAL A 120 21.05 -27.74 -9.66
CA VAL A 120 22.01 -26.89 -8.92
C VAL A 120 22.10 -25.48 -9.54
N PHE A 121 22.19 -25.36 -10.86
CA PHE A 121 22.33 -24.08 -11.55
C PHE A 121 21.02 -23.26 -11.65
N SER A 122 19.85 -23.85 -11.38
CA SER A 122 18.54 -23.15 -11.39
C SER A 122 18.08 -22.66 -10.01
N SER A 123 18.98 -22.42 -9.05
CA SER A 123 18.58 -21.84 -7.76
C SER A 123 18.47 -20.31 -7.85
N ASN A 124 17.51 -19.82 -8.63
CA ASN A 124 17.08 -18.43 -8.45
C ASN A 124 16.58 -18.27 -7.01
N SER A 125 17.01 -17.20 -6.35
CA SER A 125 16.56 -16.89 -5.00
C SER A 125 15.05 -16.64 -5.01
N THR A 126 14.34 -17.26 -4.06
CA THR A 126 12.90 -17.02 -3.92
C THR A 126 12.67 -15.80 -3.06
N LEU A 127 11.94 -14.82 -3.58
CA LEU A 127 11.35 -13.76 -2.77
C LEU A 127 9.97 -14.20 -2.31
N TYR A 128 9.71 -14.09 -1.01
CA TYR A 128 8.42 -14.41 -0.42
C TYR A 128 7.62 -13.14 -0.18
N VAL A 129 6.34 -13.17 -0.51
CA VAL A 129 5.40 -12.06 -0.33
C VAL A 129 4.31 -12.53 0.64
N PRO A 130 4.46 -12.28 1.95
CA PRO A 130 3.42 -12.60 2.93
C PRO A 130 2.23 -11.65 2.79
N ASP A 131 1.11 -12.04 3.40
CA ASP A 131 -0.09 -11.20 3.54
C ASP A 131 -0.70 -10.69 2.23
N ALA A 132 -0.62 -11.49 1.16
CA ALA A 132 -1.11 -11.12 -0.16
C ALA A 132 -2.61 -10.81 -0.21
N GLN A 133 -3.40 -11.28 0.77
CA GLN A 133 -4.82 -10.95 0.92
C GLN A 133 -5.09 -9.45 1.11
N ARG A 134 -4.09 -8.67 1.54
CA ARG A 134 -4.22 -7.22 1.74
C ARG A 134 -4.12 -6.42 0.43
N GLY A 135 -3.85 -7.08 -0.68
CA GLY A 135 -3.56 -6.46 -1.96
C GLY A 135 -2.07 -6.20 -2.15
N ILE A 136 -1.63 -6.23 -3.41
CA ILE A 136 -0.25 -5.96 -3.82
C ILE A 136 -0.29 -4.93 -4.93
N ALA A 137 0.35 -3.78 -4.72
CA ALA A 137 0.52 -2.76 -5.74
C ALA A 137 1.91 -2.89 -6.38
N VAL A 138 1.95 -2.98 -7.72
CA VAL A 138 3.20 -3.02 -8.49
C VAL A 138 3.30 -1.76 -9.32
N ILE A 139 4.23 -0.87 -8.96
CA ILE A 139 4.37 0.46 -9.55
C ILE A 139 5.69 0.55 -10.31
N GLY A 140 5.67 1.21 -11.48
CA GLY A 140 6.87 1.43 -12.30
C GLY A 140 6.52 1.95 -13.69
N ALA A 141 7.50 2.53 -14.38
CA ALA A 141 7.35 3.09 -15.72
C ALA A 141 6.95 2.04 -16.77
N ALA A 142 6.42 2.48 -17.92
CA ALA A 142 6.20 1.60 -19.06
C ALA A 142 7.52 0.92 -19.47
N GLY A 143 7.48 -0.36 -19.83
CA GLY A 143 8.68 -1.12 -20.20
C GLY A 143 9.57 -1.58 -19.04
N SER A 144 9.31 -1.19 -17.78
CA SER A 144 10.16 -1.56 -16.63
C SER A 144 10.09 -3.05 -16.22
N GLY A 145 9.43 -3.90 -16.99
CA GLY A 145 9.35 -5.33 -16.75
C GLY A 145 8.39 -5.78 -15.66
N LYS A 146 7.51 -4.92 -15.12
CA LYS A 146 6.55 -5.24 -14.02
C LYS A 146 5.85 -6.60 -14.19
N THR A 147 5.35 -6.84 -15.40
CA THR A 147 4.60 -8.06 -15.73
C THR A 147 5.49 -9.30 -15.61
N PHE A 148 6.68 -9.26 -16.18
CA PHE A 148 7.62 -10.37 -16.19
C PHE A 148 8.25 -10.62 -14.81
N SER A 149 8.64 -9.56 -14.10
CA SER A 149 9.43 -9.65 -12.87
C SER A 149 8.59 -9.91 -11.61
N VAL A 150 7.34 -9.43 -11.58
CA VAL A 150 6.51 -9.49 -10.37
C VAL A 150 5.13 -10.10 -10.63
N ILE A 151 4.36 -9.56 -11.59
CA ILE A 151 2.94 -9.93 -11.74
C ILE A 151 2.79 -11.39 -12.19
N ASP A 152 3.44 -11.81 -13.28
CA ASP A 152 3.35 -13.17 -13.78
C ASP A 152 3.89 -14.20 -12.76
N PRO A 153 5.03 -13.97 -12.08
CA PRO A 153 5.48 -14.85 -10.99
C PRO A 153 4.47 -14.99 -9.85
N LEU A 154 3.80 -13.91 -9.43
CA LEU A 154 2.78 -13.96 -8.38
C LEU A 154 1.52 -14.70 -8.85
N ILE A 155 1.08 -14.48 -10.08
CA ILE A 155 -0.01 -15.22 -10.70
C ILE A 155 0.31 -16.73 -10.70
N ARG A 156 1.53 -17.09 -11.13
CA ARG A 156 2.01 -18.47 -11.14
C ARG A 156 2.05 -19.07 -9.73
N SER A 157 2.53 -18.31 -8.75
CA SER A 157 2.54 -18.73 -7.35
C SER A 157 1.14 -18.98 -6.81
N ALA A 158 0.15 -18.19 -7.22
CA ALA A 158 -1.23 -18.40 -6.84
C ALA A 158 -1.81 -19.68 -7.48
N PHE A 159 -1.53 -19.92 -8.77
CA PHE A 159 -1.91 -21.16 -9.45
C PHE A 159 -1.25 -22.40 -8.86
N ASP A 160 0.04 -22.33 -8.51
CA ASP A 160 0.76 -23.44 -7.86
C ASP A 160 0.12 -23.85 -6.52
N GLN A 161 -0.58 -22.92 -5.86
CA GLN A 161 -1.23 -23.11 -4.56
C GLN A 161 -2.72 -23.43 -4.65
N GLY A 162 -3.31 -23.48 -5.86
CA GLY A 162 -4.72 -23.85 -6.02
C GLY A 162 -5.72 -22.70 -5.78
N PHE A 163 -5.28 -21.43 -5.72
CA PHE A 163 -6.21 -20.32 -5.56
C PHE A 163 -7.04 -20.06 -6.83
N PRO A 164 -8.35 -19.79 -6.72
CA PRO A 164 -9.14 -19.29 -7.83
C PRO A 164 -8.65 -17.89 -8.23
N MET A 165 -8.79 -17.53 -9.50
CA MET A 165 -8.29 -16.27 -10.02
C MET A 165 -9.21 -15.69 -11.08
N LEU A 166 -9.50 -14.40 -10.93
CA LEU A 166 -10.02 -13.55 -12.00
C LEU A 166 -8.85 -12.71 -12.54
N LEU A 167 -8.53 -12.88 -13.82
CA LEU A 167 -7.42 -12.19 -14.46
C LEU A 167 -7.95 -11.23 -15.52
N TYR A 168 -7.65 -9.94 -15.35
CA TYR A 168 -7.93 -8.90 -16.34
C TYR A 168 -6.68 -8.63 -17.18
N ASP A 169 -6.77 -8.85 -18.50
CA ASP A 169 -5.68 -8.61 -19.45
C ASP A 169 -6.07 -7.47 -20.41
N PHE A 170 -5.59 -6.26 -20.10
CA PHE A 170 -5.81 -5.08 -20.94
C PHE A 170 -5.21 -5.22 -22.36
N LYS A 171 -4.18 -6.06 -22.54
CA LYS A 171 -3.52 -6.29 -23.83
C LYS A 171 -3.78 -7.71 -24.31
N PHE A 172 -5.02 -8.15 -24.20
CA PHE A 172 -5.44 -9.48 -24.62
C PHE A 172 -4.95 -9.80 -26.05
N PRO A 173 -4.40 -11.00 -26.32
CA PRO A 173 -4.26 -12.16 -25.43
C PRO A 173 -2.87 -12.31 -24.76
N ALA A 174 -2.08 -11.24 -24.62
CA ALA A 174 -0.65 -11.33 -24.29
C ALA A 174 -0.35 -11.98 -22.92
N GLN A 175 -1.09 -11.59 -21.87
CA GLN A 175 -0.95 -12.18 -20.54
C GLN A 175 -1.79 -13.45 -20.42
N THR A 176 -3.01 -13.43 -20.94
CA THR A 176 -3.94 -14.57 -20.90
C THR A 176 -3.30 -15.83 -21.50
N LYS A 177 -2.67 -15.75 -22.68
CA LYS A 177 -2.03 -16.92 -23.32
C LYS A 177 -1.02 -17.62 -22.40
N ARG A 178 -0.26 -16.84 -21.62
CA ARG A 178 0.78 -17.36 -20.70
C ARG A 178 0.16 -17.89 -19.40
N ALA A 179 -0.87 -17.22 -18.88
CA ALA A 179 -1.57 -17.63 -17.67
C ALA A 179 -2.39 -18.92 -17.88
N VAL A 180 -3.16 -18.99 -18.97
CA VAL A 180 -4.04 -20.13 -19.30
C VAL A 180 -3.26 -21.42 -19.45
N ALA A 181 -2.20 -21.44 -20.26
CA ALA A 181 -1.35 -22.62 -20.42
C ALA A 181 -0.76 -23.10 -19.08
N TYR A 182 -0.40 -22.15 -18.20
CA TYR A 182 0.13 -22.46 -16.88
C TYR A 182 -0.95 -23.01 -15.93
N ALA A 183 -2.16 -22.44 -15.95
CA ALA A 183 -3.30 -22.86 -15.15
C ALA A 183 -3.80 -24.26 -15.55
N MET A 184 -3.94 -24.53 -16.85
CA MET A 184 -4.35 -25.84 -17.36
C MET A 184 -3.40 -26.95 -16.91
N LYS A 185 -2.09 -26.69 -16.90
CA LYS A 185 -1.09 -27.65 -16.40
C LYS A 185 -1.29 -28.03 -14.92
N ARG A 186 -2.01 -27.20 -14.16
CA ARG A 186 -2.37 -27.41 -12.75
C ARG A 186 -3.79 -27.94 -12.56
N GLY A 187 -4.50 -28.21 -13.64
CA GLY A 187 -5.86 -28.78 -13.60
C GLY A 187 -6.95 -27.73 -13.36
N TYR A 188 -6.69 -26.45 -13.62
CA TYR A 188 -7.73 -25.44 -13.58
C TYR A 188 -8.67 -25.56 -14.78
N SER A 189 -9.97 -25.38 -14.51
CA SER A 189 -10.92 -25.02 -15.55
C SER A 189 -10.79 -23.52 -15.82
N VAL A 190 -10.55 -23.15 -17.07
CA VAL A 190 -10.39 -21.76 -17.48
C VAL A 190 -11.59 -21.37 -18.33
N ARG A 191 -12.20 -20.23 -18.00
CA ARG A 191 -13.21 -19.57 -18.82
C ARG A 191 -12.68 -18.22 -19.27
N ILE A 192 -12.97 -17.82 -20.50
CA ILE A 192 -12.48 -16.57 -21.08
C ILE A 192 -13.67 -15.73 -21.48
N PHE A 193 -13.73 -14.47 -21.01
CA PHE A 193 -14.69 -13.48 -21.50
C PHE A 193 -13.90 -12.37 -22.21
N ALA A 194 -13.97 -12.33 -23.53
CA ALA A 194 -13.24 -11.40 -24.39
C ALA A 194 -14.09 -11.08 -25.65
N PRO A 195 -15.14 -10.24 -25.53
CA PRO A 195 -16.05 -9.95 -26.63
C PRO A 195 -15.33 -9.57 -27.93
N GLY A 196 -15.75 -10.17 -29.05
CA GLY A 196 -15.12 -9.99 -30.37
C GLY A 196 -14.04 -11.02 -30.71
N PHE A 197 -13.66 -11.90 -29.78
CA PHE A 197 -12.75 -13.02 -30.02
C PHE A 197 -13.50 -14.36 -30.03
N ALA A 198 -13.02 -15.32 -30.81
CA ALA A 198 -13.68 -16.62 -31.00
C ALA A 198 -13.74 -17.46 -29.72
N GLU A 199 -12.76 -17.29 -28.83
CA GLU A 199 -12.66 -18.01 -27.56
C GLU A 199 -13.48 -17.37 -26.43
N SER A 200 -14.20 -16.28 -26.71
CA SER A 200 -15.05 -15.64 -25.72
C SER A 200 -16.27 -16.49 -25.39
N GLU A 201 -16.42 -16.84 -24.13
CA GLU A 201 -17.68 -17.28 -23.56
C GLU A 201 -18.64 -16.09 -23.39
N THR A 202 -19.87 -16.40 -23.03
CA THR A 202 -20.91 -15.44 -22.67
C THR A 202 -20.86 -15.18 -21.17
N CYS A 203 -20.98 -13.92 -20.78
CA CYS A 203 -21.23 -13.51 -19.41
C CYS A 203 -22.48 -12.64 -19.44
N ASN A 204 -23.59 -13.17 -18.93
CA ASN A 204 -24.84 -12.43 -18.79
C ASN A 204 -24.98 -11.98 -17.33
N PRO A 205 -24.90 -10.67 -17.03
CA PRO A 205 -25.05 -10.17 -15.65
C PRO A 205 -26.37 -10.55 -15.01
N LEU A 206 -27.43 -10.75 -15.80
CA LEU A 206 -28.74 -11.18 -15.31
C LEU A 206 -28.71 -12.59 -14.71
N ASP A 207 -27.75 -13.44 -15.08
CA ASP A 207 -27.59 -14.77 -14.48
C ASP A 207 -27.18 -14.70 -12.99
N LEU A 208 -26.78 -13.51 -12.52
CA LEU A 208 -26.47 -13.21 -11.12
C LEU A 208 -27.71 -12.75 -10.32
N LEU A 209 -28.84 -12.50 -10.97
CA LEU A 209 -30.10 -12.03 -10.36
C LEU A 209 -31.12 -13.17 -10.39
N ARG A 210 -31.22 -13.93 -9.31
CA ARG A 210 -32.03 -15.17 -9.28
C ARG A 210 -33.31 -15.04 -8.47
N ASP A 211 -33.29 -14.19 -7.47
CA ASP A 211 -34.41 -13.93 -6.58
C ASP A 211 -34.43 -12.47 -6.12
N GLU A 212 -35.51 -12.10 -5.43
CA GLU A 212 -35.73 -10.73 -4.95
C GLU A 212 -34.66 -10.27 -3.94
N GLU A 213 -33.92 -11.18 -3.29
CA GLU A 213 -32.84 -10.82 -2.37
C GLU A 213 -31.60 -10.30 -3.11
N ASP A 214 -31.46 -10.61 -4.41
CA ASP A 214 -30.37 -10.13 -5.27
C ASP A 214 -30.56 -8.69 -5.75
N ALA A 215 -31.71 -8.04 -5.50
CA ALA A 215 -31.99 -6.66 -5.92
C ALA A 215 -30.91 -5.66 -5.47
N ILE A 216 -30.39 -5.82 -4.24
CA ILE A 216 -29.30 -4.98 -3.71
C ILE A 216 -28.00 -5.20 -4.51
N ALA A 217 -27.71 -6.44 -4.89
CA ALA A 217 -26.55 -6.77 -5.72
C ALA A 217 -26.73 -6.24 -7.15
N SER A 218 -27.96 -6.27 -7.67
CA SER A 218 -28.37 -5.65 -8.93
C SER A 218 -28.05 -4.15 -8.95
N GLY A 219 -28.47 -3.42 -7.91
CA GLY A 219 -28.16 -1.99 -7.76
C GLY A 219 -26.66 -1.72 -7.73
N GLN A 220 -25.87 -2.55 -7.05
CA GLN A 220 -24.41 -2.44 -7.05
C GLN A 220 -23.79 -2.70 -8.42
N LEU A 221 -24.27 -3.72 -9.16
CA LEU A 221 -23.83 -4.01 -10.52
C LEU A 221 -24.12 -2.82 -11.44
N THR A 222 -25.32 -2.24 -11.37
CA THR A 222 -25.72 -1.09 -12.18
C THR A 222 -24.89 0.15 -11.87
N GLN A 223 -24.64 0.44 -10.59
CA GLN A 223 -23.75 1.53 -10.19
C GLN A 223 -22.33 1.36 -10.75
N VAL A 224 -21.80 0.13 -10.73
CA VAL A 224 -20.47 -0.16 -11.29
C VAL A 224 -20.49 0.03 -12.80
N ILE A 225 -21.53 -0.43 -13.49
CA ILE A 225 -21.68 -0.28 -14.94
C ILE A 225 -21.78 1.20 -15.32
N SER A 226 -22.69 1.94 -14.68
CA SER A 226 -22.93 3.37 -14.90
C SER A 226 -21.63 4.19 -14.72
N ARG A 227 -20.92 3.98 -13.61
CA ARG A 227 -19.63 4.66 -13.35
C ARG A 227 -18.54 4.31 -14.35
N ASN A 228 -18.54 3.12 -14.94
CA ASN A 228 -17.58 2.76 -15.99
C ASN A 228 -17.95 3.38 -17.36
N PHE A 229 -19.21 3.75 -17.57
CA PHE A 229 -19.67 4.48 -18.75
C PHE A 229 -19.49 6.00 -18.62
N ASP A 230 -19.54 6.54 -17.40
CA ASP A 230 -19.21 7.95 -17.14
C ASP A 230 -17.70 8.19 -17.29
N LYS A 231 -17.29 8.40 -18.54
CA LYS A 231 -15.91 8.74 -18.92
C LYS A 231 -15.56 10.20 -18.58
N GLY A 232 -15.84 10.67 -17.37
CA GLY A 232 -15.28 11.88 -16.75
C GLY A 232 -15.21 13.14 -17.65
N GLY A 233 -16.13 13.29 -18.59
CA GLY A 233 -16.00 14.21 -19.71
C GLY A 233 -16.78 15.50 -19.57
N ASN A 234 -17.79 15.56 -18.71
CA ASN A 234 -18.58 16.76 -18.47
C ASN A 234 -19.05 16.76 -17.01
N ALA A 235 -18.81 17.88 -16.30
CA ALA A 235 -19.19 18.09 -14.90
C ALA A 235 -20.71 18.28 -14.68
N SER A 236 -21.52 17.65 -15.53
CA SER A 236 -22.98 17.65 -15.51
C SER A 236 -23.46 16.34 -16.13
N SER A 237 -23.03 15.19 -15.58
CA SER A 237 -23.80 13.97 -15.82
C SER A 237 -25.17 14.19 -15.16
N ASP A 238 -26.24 13.95 -15.93
CA ASP A 238 -27.60 14.07 -15.44
C ASP A 238 -27.83 12.96 -14.41
N LYS A 239 -27.49 13.24 -13.14
CA LYS A 239 -27.71 12.35 -11.99
C LYS A 239 -29.12 11.76 -11.97
N PHE A 240 -30.09 12.50 -12.51
CA PHE A 240 -31.46 12.03 -12.69
C PHE A 240 -31.55 10.74 -13.53
N PHE A 241 -30.87 10.65 -14.67
CA PHE A 241 -30.92 9.45 -15.51
C PHE A 241 -30.05 8.31 -14.96
N GLU A 242 -28.97 8.62 -14.24
CA GLU A 242 -28.18 7.61 -13.52
C GLU A 242 -29.00 6.98 -12.38
N GLU A 243 -29.64 7.81 -11.55
CA GLU A 243 -30.45 7.35 -10.41
C GLU A 243 -31.73 6.65 -10.84
N ALA A 244 -32.38 7.13 -11.91
CA ALA A 244 -33.52 6.45 -12.52
C ALA A 244 -33.10 5.10 -13.15
N GLY A 245 -31.92 5.03 -13.76
CA GLY A 245 -31.36 3.79 -14.31
C GLY A 245 -31.03 2.77 -13.22
N ASP A 246 -30.39 3.22 -12.13
CA ASP A 246 -30.10 2.38 -10.96
C ASP A 246 -31.39 1.83 -10.33
N SER A 247 -32.38 2.69 -10.11
CA SER A 247 -33.69 2.31 -9.53
C SER A 247 -34.48 1.36 -10.43
N LEU A 248 -34.41 1.56 -11.75
CA LEU A 248 -35.07 0.66 -12.70
C LEU A 248 -34.51 -0.75 -12.56
N VAL A 249 -33.19 -0.91 -12.54
CA VAL A 249 -32.54 -2.23 -12.52
C VAL A 249 -32.62 -2.91 -11.15
N GLU A 250 -32.73 -2.13 -10.06
CA GLU A 250 -33.04 -2.68 -8.72
C GLU A 250 -34.47 -3.22 -8.64
N GLY A 251 -35.40 -2.72 -9.47
CA GLY A 251 -36.80 -3.15 -9.49
C GLY A 251 -37.15 -4.29 -10.46
N ILE A 252 -36.17 -4.85 -11.19
CA ILE A 252 -36.34 -6.01 -12.12
C ILE A 252 -35.92 -7.28 -11.39
#